data_AF-A0A1H8Q5U8-F1
#
_entry.id   AF-A0A1H8Q5U8-F1
#
_cell.length_a   1.000
_cell.length_b   1.000
_cell.length_c   1.000
_cell.angle_alpha   90.00
_cell.angle_beta   90.00
_cell.angle_gamma   90.00
#
_symmetry.space_group_name_H-M   'P 1'
#
loop_
_entity.id
_entity.type
_entity.pdbx_description
1 polymer ?
#
loop_
_entity_poly.entity_id
_entity_poly.type
_entity_poly.pdbx_seq_one_letter_code
_entity_poly.pdbx_strand_id
1 'polypeptide(L)'
;MDGVQRYIANADERPADEVERADAALAALAAQHLSAGTVTEVYIYTTDIAAGEGAETVLASEGYGDSVTFVNGFRFIEDLVAGNS
;
A
#
# COMPACT_ATOMS: atom_id res chain seq x y z
N MET A 1 -7.26 -13.39 -16.53
CA MET A 1 -6.24 -12.51 -15.91
C MET A 1 -5.47 -11.72 -16.99
N ASP A 2 -5.20 -12.32 -18.15
CA ASP A 2 -4.38 -11.77 -19.24
C ASP A 2 -4.81 -10.41 -19.80
N GLY A 3 -6.11 -10.09 -19.86
CA GLY A 3 -6.58 -8.80 -20.40
C GLY A 3 -6.22 -7.60 -19.52
N VAL A 4 -6.39 -7.75 -18.20
CA VAL A 4 -6.04 -6.72 -17.21
C VAL A 4 -4.52 -6.61 -17.10
N GLN A 5 -3.81 -7.74 -17.06
CA GLN A 5 -2.36 -7.76 -17.06
C GLN A 5 -1.76 -7.11 -18.31
N ARG A 6 -2.33 -7.38 -19.49
CA ARG A 6 -1.94 -6.73 -20.75
C ARG A 6 -2.24 -5.23 -20.76
N TYR A 7 -3.36 -4.80 -20.18
CA TYR A 7 -3.67 -3.38 -20.06
C TYR A 7 -2.65 -2.67 -19.16
N ILE A 8 -2.36 -3.24 -17.98
CA ILE A 8 -1.37 -2.71 -17.03
C ILE A 8 0.02 -2.64 -17.67
N ALA A 9 0.46 -3.71 -18.33
CA ALA A 9 1.76 -3.76 -19.01
C ALA A 9 1.92 -2.71 -20.12
N ASN A 10 0.82 -2.24 -20.73
CA ASN A 10 0.86 -1.17 -21.73
C ASN A 10 0.64 0.23 -21.13
N ALA A 11 0.19 0.32 -19.87
CA ALA A 11 -0.11 1.58 -19.19
C ALA A 11 1.05 2.08 -18.30
N ASP A 12 2.11 1.28 -18.15
CA ASP A 12 3.15 1.47 -17.13
C ASP A 12 4.30 2.41 -17.53
N GLU A 13 4.13 3.22 -18.57
CA GLU A 13 5.10 4.26 -18.96
C GLU A 13 5.02 5.51 -18.05
N ARG A 14 4.89 5.32 -16.73
CA ARG A 14 4.94 6.41 -15.75
C ARG A 14 6.38 6.60 -15.28
N PRO A 15 6.90 7.83 -15.23
CA PRO A 15 8.21 8.09 -14.65
C PRO A 15 8.25 7.57 -13.21
N ALA A 16 9.36 6.94 -12.83
CA ALA A 16 9.61 6.49 -11.45
C ALA A 16 9.16 7.57 -10.45
N ASP A 17 9.65 8.81 -10.64
CA ASP A 17 9.37 9.95 -9.77
C ASP A 17 7.88 10.26 -9.53
N GLU A 18 6.97 9.89 -10.43
CA GLU A 18 5.52 10.06 -10.22
C GLU A 18 4.92 8.95 -9.35
N VAL A 19 5.44 7.72 -9.48
CA VAL A 19 5.05 6.57 -8.66
C VAL A 19 5.52 6.77 -7.22
N GLU A 20 6.80 7.11 -7.01
CA GLU A 20 7.30 7.30 -5.63
C GLU A 20 6.64 8.49 -4.91
N ARG A 21 6.19 9.51 -5.65
CA ARG A 21 5.37 10.61 -5.09
C ARG A 21 3.99 10.14 -4.66
N ALA A 22 3.37 9.23 -5.41
CA ALA A 22 2.09 8.66 -5.03
C ALA A 22 2.22 7.83 -3.74
N ASP A 23 3.29 7.05 -3.62
CA ASP A 23 3.56 6.22 -2.44
C ASP A 23 3.76 7.08 -1.18
N ALA A 24 4.58 8.13 -1.29
CA ALA A 24 4.79 9.07 -0.20
C ALA A 24 3.51 9.81 0.18
N ALA A 25 2.68 10.19 -0.80
CA ALA A 25 1.40 10.84 -0.55
C ALA A 25 0.40 9.91 0.14
N LEU A 26 0.38 8.62 -0.19
CA LEU A 26 -0.46 7.61 0.46
C LEU A 26 -0.07 7.45 1.95
N ALA A 27 1.22 7.35 2.25
CA ALA A 27 1.71 7.29 3.63
C ALA A 27 1.35 8.56 4.41
N ALA A 28 1.50 9.74 3.80
CA ALA A 28 1.13 11.01 4.43
C ALA A 28 -0.38 11.11 4.72
N LEU A 29 -1.23 10.58 3.84
CA LEU A 29 -2.68 10.52 4.07
C LEU A 29 -3.02 9.62 5.27
N ALA A 30 -2.36 8.47 5.40
CA ALA A 30 -2.52 7.59 6.56
C ALA A 30 -2.16 8.31 7.87
N ALA A 31 -0.99 8.97 7.92
CA ALA A 31 -0.58 9.76 9.07
C ALA A 31 -1.59 10.87 9.42
N GLN A 32 -2.14 11.55 8.41
CA GLN A 32 -3.14 12.59 8.63
C GLN A 32 -4.39 12.04 9.32
N HIS A 33 -4.91 10.90 8.86
CA HIS A 33 -6.12 10.31 9.44
C HIS A 33 -5.91 9.79 10.86
N LEU A 34 -4.74 9.20 11.13
CA LEU A 34 -4.33 8.71 12.45
C LEU A 34 -4.12 9.88 13.42
N SER A 35 -3.38 10.91 13.01
CA SER A 35 -3.13 12.11 13.84
C SER A 35 -4.42 12.89 14.15
N ALA A 36 -5.36 12.93 13.21
CA ALA A 36 -6.67 13.53 13.42
C ALA A 36 -7.60 12.69 14.31
N GLY A 37 -7.22 11.46 14.66
CA GLY A 37 -8.06 10.51 15.42
C GLY A 37 -9.32 10.09 14.66
N THR A 38 -9.35 10.28 13.33
CA THR A 38 -10.49 9.90 12.49
C THR A 38 -10.55 8.41 12.23
N VAL A 39 -9.41 7.73 12.37
CA VAL A 39 -9.24 6.28 12.31
C VAL A 39 -8.27 5.85 13.41
N THR A 40 -8.36 4.59 13.83
CA THR A 40 -7.45 3.99 14.82
C THR A 40 -6.43 3.05 14.19
N GLU A 41 -6.74 2.55 12.99
CA GLU A 41 -5.94 1.59 12.24
C GLU A 41 -5.97 1.94 10.75
N VAL A 42 -4.87 1.69 10.06
CA VAL A 42 -4.74 1.85 8.60
C VAL A 42 -4.11 0.60 8.02
N TYR A 43 -4.72 0.10 6.94
CA TYR A 43 -4.18 -0.98 6.13
C TYR A 43 -3.76 -0.45 4.77
N ILE A 44 -2.48 -0.58 4.44
CA ILE A 44 -1.91 -0.16 3.16
C ILE A 44 -1.79 -1.40 2.27
N TYR A 45 -2.64 -1.47 1.25
CA TYR A 45 -2.59 -2.54 0.25
C TYR A 45 -1.79 -2.06 -0.96
N THR A 46 -0.68 -2.72 -1.26
CA THR A 46 0.09 -2.47 -2.47
C THR A 46 0.84 -3.72 -2.92
N THR A 47 1.11 -3.82 -4.23
CA THR A 47 2.00 -4.83 -4.80
C THR A 47 3.46 -4.39 -4.78
N ASP A 48 3.73 -3.10 -4.55
CA ASP A 48 5.08 -2.56 -4.38
C ASP A 48 5.52 -2.75 -2.92
N ILE A 49 6.42 -3.70 -2.70
CA ILE A 49 6.91 -4.04 -1.37
C ILE A 49 7.71 -2.89 -0.76
N ALA A 50 8.51 -2.18 -1.54
CA ALA A 50 9.34 -1.09 -1.03
C ALA A 50 8.47 0.10 -0.58
N ALA A 51 7.41 0.39 -1.32
CA ALA A 51 6.41 1.38 -0.93
C ALA A 51 5.70 1.01 0.37
N GLY A 52 5.26 -0.25 0.48
CA GLY A 52 4.58 -0.77 1.68
C GLY A 52 5.47 -0.76 2.93
N GLU A 53 6.66 -1.34 2.83
CA GLU A 53 7.65 -1.38 3.93
C GLU A 53 8.12 0.02 4.32
N GLY A 54 8.31 0.92 3.34
CA GLY A 54 8.66 2.31 3.57
C GLY A 54 7.59 3.06 4.37
N ALA A 55 6.32 2.87 4.00
CA ALA A 55 5.21 3.48 4.72
C ALA A 55 5.10 2.98 6.17
N GLU A 56 5.15 1.67 6.40
CA GLU A 56 5.17 1.10 7.76
C GLU A 56 6.34 1.62 8.59
N THR A 57 7.55 1.61 8.02
CA THR A 57 8.77 2.04 8.72
C THR A 57 8.67 3.50 9.16
N VAL A 58 8.26 4.39 8.26
CA VAL A 58 8.12 5.82 8.54
C VAL A 58 7.02 6.05 9.58
N LEU A 59 5.83 5.48 9.39
CA LEU A 59 4.70 5.68 10.30
C LEU A 59 4.97 5.08 11.69
N ALA A 60 5.68 3.96 11.77
CA ALA A 60 6.14 3.40 13.04
C ALA A 60 7.08 4.36 13.78
N SER A 61 7.99 5.02 13.05
CA SER A 61 8.90 6.03 13.64
C SER A 61 8.17 7.27 14.17
N GLU A 62 6.97 7.55 13.68
CA GLU A 62 6.09 8.62 14.14
C GLU A 62 5.19 8.20 15.32
N GLY A 63 5.27 6.94 15.77
CA GLY A 63 4.50 6.41 16.89
C GLY A 63 3.23 5.65 16.49
N TYR A 64 3.02 5.38 15.21
CA TYR A 64 1.85 4.65 14.70
C TYR A 64 2.11 3.17 14.41
N GLY A 65 3.18 2.58 14.96
CA GLY A 65 3.60 1.21 14.61
C GLY A 65 2.54 0.15 14.89
N ASP A 66 1.75 0.31 15.95
CA ASP A 66 0.65 -0.61 16.30
C ASP A 66 -0.65 -0.30 15.52
N SER A 67 -0.68 0.80 14.78
CA SER A 67 -1.88 1.31 14.08
C SER A 67 -1.77 1.22 12.55
N VAL A 68 -0.66 0.71 12.02
CA VAL A 68 -0.43 0.60 10.58
C VAL A 68 -0.06 -0.83 10.23
N THR A 69 -0.64 -1.33 9.15
CA THR A 69 -0.29 -2.65 8.59
C THR A 69 -0.14 -2.55 7.08
N PHE A 70 1.01 -2.93 6.57
CA PHE A 70 1.24 -3.18 5.16
C PHE A 70 0.71 -4.58 4.82
N VAL A 71 -0.13 -4.63 3.80
CA VAL A 71 -0.62 -5.87 3.23
C VAL A 71 -0.09 -6.01 1.81
N ASN A 72 0.75 -7.03 1.60
CA ASN A 72 1.24 -7.38 0.27
C ASN A 72 0.05 -7.85 -0.60
N GLY A 73 -0.23 -7.09 -1.65
CA GLY A 73 -1.39 -7.31 -2.52
C GLY A 73 -1.38 -8.67 -3.23
N PHE A 74 -0.21 -9.22 -3.57
CA PHE A 74 -0.14 -10.56 -4.18
C PHE A 74 -0.53 -11.64 -3.17
N ARG A 75 0.06 -11.61 -1.97
CA ARG A 75 -0.30 -12.56 -0.90
C ARG A 75 -1.76 -12.46 -0.50
N PHE A 76 -2.29 -11.24 -0.41
CA PHE A 76 -3.70 -11.03 -0.10
C PHE A 76 -4.63 -11.72 -1.11
N ILE A 77 -4.31 -11.63 -2.41
CA ILE A 77 -5.07 -12.33 -3.46
C ILE A 77 -4.94 -13.85 -3.32
N GLU A 78 -3.75 -14.37 -3.04
CA GLU A 78 -3.53 -15.80 -2.79
C GLU A 78 -4.38 -16.30 -1.61
N ASP A 79 -4.37 -15.57 -0.50
CA ASP A 79 -5.13 -15.91 0.71
C ASP A 79 -6.65 -15.89 0.46
N LEU A 80 -7.14 -14.91 -0.30
CA LEU A 80 -8.56 -14.85 -0.68
C LEU A 80 -8.99 -16.04 -1.54
N VAL A 81 -8.13 -16.51 -2.45
CA VAL A 81 -8.44 -17.66 -3.30
C VAL A 81 -8.37 -18.96 -2.50
N ALA A 82 -7.36 -19.12 -1.63
CA ALA A 82 -7.19 -20.30 -0.79
C ALA A 82 -8.28 -20.42 0.28
N GLY A 83 -8.73 -19.32 0.87
CA GLY A 83 -9.79 -19.28 1.89
C GLY A 83 -11.21 -19.52 1.37
N ASN A 84 -11.39 -19.51 0.05
CA ASN A 84 -12.65 -19.78 -0.63
C ASN A 84 -12.80 -21.25 -1.09
N SER A 85 -11.89 -22.13 -0.67
CA SER A 85 -11.82 -23.57 -1.03
C SER A 85 -12.35 -24.48 0.06
#